data_AF-A0A652NX84-F1
#
_entry.id   AF-A0A652NX84-F1
#
_cell.length_a   1.000
_cell.length_b   1.000
_cell.length_c   1.000
_cell.angle_alpha   90.00
_cell.angle_beta   90.00
_cell.angle_gamma   90.00
#
_symmetry.space_group_name_H-M   'P 1'
#
loop_
_entity.id
_entity.type
_entity.pdbx_description
1 polymer ?
#
loop_
_entity_poly.entity_id
_entity_poly.type
_entity_poly.pdbx_seq_one_letter_code
_entity_poly.pdbx_strand_id
1 'polypeptide(L)'
;MGGRQRPPRARGARSGKSAGAARARVGGRADGGAGRVVDKAGRVNGRARGRVDAKLEIARLEGYLAWEAEVSAAERDARAFADRFPWLSPGEREGLEQAYTADRLRYAEGVVDRAVERCQQLAARYRSECRRICARWAAVCVSVTLAAALCAVVPAALRG
;
A
#
# COMPACT_ATOMS: atom_id res chain seq x y z
N MET A 1 0.29 -34.83 12.93
CA MET A 1 1.24 -34.28 11.93
C MET A 1 0.63 -33.01 11.34
N GLY A 2 0.85 -31.85 11.97
CA GLY A 2 0.24 -30.58 11.55
C GLY A 2 1.13 -29.86 10.53
N GLY A 3 0.76 -29.95 9.25
CA GLY A 3 1.42 -29.20 8.19
C GLY A 3 1.18 -27.71 8.37
N ARG A 4 2.24 -26.95 8.69
CA ARG A 4 2.23 -25.49 8.73
C ARG A 4 1.95 -24.97 7.32
N GLN A 5 0.69 -24.67 7.02
CA GLN A 5 0.32 -24.03 5.76
C GLN A 5 0.92 -22.62 5.75
N ARG A 6 1.80 -22.38 4.78
CA ARG A 6 2.44 -21.08 4.57
C ARG A 6 1.39 -20.11 4.00
N PRO A 7 1.34 -18.86 4.46
CA PRO A 7 0.44 -17.88 3.87
C PRO A 7 0.81 -17.59 2.40
N PRO A 8 -0.17 -17.27 1.54
CA PRO A 8 0.05 -17.04 0.13
C PRO A 8 0.96 -15.83 -0.09
N ARG A 9 2.03 -16.04 -0.87
CA ARG A 9 2.91 -14.96 -1.33
C ARG A 9 2.12 -14.03 -2.25
N ALA A 10 2.19 -12.72 -1.98
CA ALA A 10 1.69 -11.67 -2.86
C ALA A 10 2.17 -11.93 -4.31
N ARG A 11 1.23 -12.35 -5.17
CA ARG A 11 1.51 -12.66 -6.58
C ARG A 11 1.63 -11.33 -7.32
N GLY A 12 2.88 -10.96 -7.61
CA GLY A 12 3.20 -9.80 -8.45
C GLY A 12 2.43 -9.83 -9.77
N ALA A 13 1.84 -8.68 -10.10
CA ALA A 13 1.11 -8.44 -11.32
C ALA A 13 1.94 -8.81 -12.56
N ARG A 14 1.40 -9.71 -13.38
CA ARG A 14 1.96 -10.12 -14.65
C ARG A 14 1.35 -9.22 -15.74
N SER A 15 2.10 -8.24 -16.24
CA SER A 15 1.71 -7.47 -17.44
C SER A 15 2.45 -7.99 -18.68
N GLY A 16 1.70 -8.38 -19.70
CA GLY A 16 2.20 -8.89 -20.97
C GLY A 16 2.74 -7.81 -21.91
N LYS A 17 3.96 -8.06 -22.41
CA LYS A 17 4.52 -7.91 -23.77
C LYS A 17 3.80 -6.99 -24.79
N SER A 18 4.53 -5.99 -25.31
CA SER A 18 4.64 -5.77 -26.76
C SER A 18 5.84 -4.88 -27.15
N ALA A 19 6.41 -5.23 -28.31
CA ALA A 19 7.19 -4.43 -29.27
C ALA A 19 8.55 -3.84 -28.86
N GLY A 20 9.57 -4.15 -29.67
CA GLY A 20 10.97 -3.81 -29.43
C GLY A 20 11.42 -2.50 -30.07
N ALA A 21 12.61 -2.06 -29.65
CA ALA A 21 13.56 -1.32 -30.48
C ALA A 21 14.90 -1.20 -29.73
N ALA A 22 15.94 -1.70 -30.40
CA ALA A 22 17.32 -1.23 -30.47
C ALA A 22 17.99 -0.42 -29.31
N ARG A 23 19.21 -0.90 -29.00
CA ARG A 23 20.44 -0.17 -28.62
C ARG A 23 20.52 0.46 -27.23
N ALA A 24 21.43 -0.08 -26.42
CA ALA A 24 22.75 0.52 -26.12
C ALA A 24 23.24 -0.01 -24.76
N ARG A 25 24.34 -0.76 -24.78
CA ARG A 25 25.09 -1.09 -23.57
C ARG A 25 25.89 0.14 -23.17
N VAL A 26 25.58 0.75 -22.03
CA VAL A 26 26.52 1.53 -21.23
C VAL A 26 26.26 1.20 -19.78
N GLY A 27 27.29 0.68 -19.12
CA GLY A 27 27.27 0.39 -17.69
C GLY A 27 27.13 1.67 -16.86
N GLY A 28 26.39 1.56 -15.77
CA GLY A 28 26.19 2.65 -14.82
C GLY A 28 25.45 2.11 -13.61
N ARG A 29 26.19 1.43 -12.73
CA ARG A 29 25.74 1.02 -11.40
C ARG A 29 25.56 2.28 -10.56
N ALA A 30 24.41 2.92 -10.69
CA ALA A 30 24.00 3.99 -9.78
C ALA A 30 23.31 3.32 -8.58
N ASP A 31 24.11 3.02 -7.56
CA ASP A 31 23.58 2.89 -6.21
C ASP A 31 22.81 4.18 -5.91
N GLY A 32 21.49 4.06 -5.87
CA GLY A 32 20.57 5.12 -5.50
C GLY A 32 20.80 5.46 -4.03
N GLY A 33 21.81 6.30 -3.79
CA GLY A 33 22.06 6.91 -2.51
C GLY A 33 20.79 7.63 -2.08
N ALA A 34 20.09 7.03 -1.12
CA ALA A 34 18.99 7.66 -0.41
C ALA A 34 19.52 8.95 0.19
N GLY A 35 19.26 10.07 -0.50
CA GLY A 35 19.65 11.41 -0.10
C GLY A 35 19.20 11.64 1.33
N ARG A 36 20.17 11.60 2.25
CA ARG A 36 19.96 11.91 3.66
C ARG A 36 19.76 13.41 3.69
N VAL A 37 18.51 13.85 3.73
CA VAL A 37 18.19 15.27 3.98
C VAL A 37 18.63 15.55 5.42
N VAL A 38 19.81 16.15 5.55
CA VAL A 38 20.37 16.58 6.83
C VAL A 38 19.89 18.01 7.04
N ASP A 39 19.03 18.20 8.03
CA ASP A 39 18.60 19.51 8.48
C ASP A 39 19.81 20.35 8.94
N LYS A 40 19.72 21.68 8.83
CA LYS A 40 20.80 22.67 9.06
C LYS A 40 21.49 22.60 10.45
N ALA A 41 21.03 21.72 11.35
CA ALA A 41 21.52 21.52 12.71
C ALA A 41 22.21 20.15 12.94
N GLY A 42 22.44 19.33 11.92
CA GLY A 42 23.20 18.06 12.04
C GLY A 42 22.52 16.96 12.87
N ARG A 43 21.26 17.14 13.31
CA ARG A 43 20.47 16.07 13.90
C ARG A 43 19.90 15.19 12.80
N VAL A 44 20.32 13.93 12.79
CA VAL A 44 19.72 12.92 11.94
C VAL A 44 18.24 12.79 12.33
N ASN A 45 17.34 12.93 11.36
CA ASN A 45 15.88 12.80 11.49
C ASN A 45 15.42 11.35 11.81
N GLY A 46 16.21 10.61 12.59
CA GLY A 46 16.04 9.19 12.92
C GLY A 46 14.86 8.92 13.85
N ARG A 47 14.44 9.91 14.65
CA ARG A 47 13.29 9.77 15.55
C ARG A 47 11.96 9.72 14.79
N ALA A 48 11.82 10.48 13.70
CA ALA A 48 10.64 10.44 12.84
C ALA A 48 10.60 9.13 12.03
N ARG A 49 11.75 8.70 11.49
CA ARG A 49 11.89 7.44 10.75
C ARG A 49 11.59 6.23 11.64
N GLY A 50 12.19 6.14 12.83
CA GLY A 50 11.93 5.06 13.79
C GLY A 50 10.49 5.00 14.29
N ARG A 51 9.78 6.15 14.37
CA ARG A 51 8.34 6.17 14.71
C ARG A 51 7.47 5.64 13.58
N VAL A 52 7.81 5.95 12.32
CA VAL A 52 7.10 5.44 11.14
C VAL A 52 7.32 3.93 11.01
N ASP A 53 8.54 3.47 11.24
CA ASP A 53 8.88 2.03 11.24
C ASP A 53 8.12 1.29 12.35
N ALA A 54 8.08 1.83 13.57
CA ALA A 54 7.31 1.23 14.67
C ALA A 54 5.80 1.13 14.37
N LYS A 55 5.20 2.16 13.75
CA LYS A 55 3.79 2.11 13.33
C LYS A 55 3.53 1.05 12.27
N LEU A 56 4.46 0.88 11.33
CA LEU A 56 4.34 -0.15 10.30
C LEU A 56 4.42 -1.55 10.88
N GLU A 57 5.35 -1.78 11.83
CA GLU A 57 5.48 -3.06 12.52
C GLU A 57 4.23 -3.39 13.35
N ILE A 58 3.68 -2.41 14.07
CA ILE A 58 2.42 -2.59 14.82
C ILE A 58 1.27 -2.94 13.87
N ALA A 59 1.09 -2.20 12.78
CA ALA A 59 0.02 -2.48 11.82
C ALA A 59 0.16 -3.89 11.20
N ARG A 60 1.39 -4.37 11.00
CA ARG A 60 1.66 -5.72 10.51
C ARG A 60 1.26 -6.80 11.54
N LEU A 61 1.59 -6.57 12.80
CA LEU A 61 1.20 -7.46 13.89
C LEU A 61 -0.31 -7.47 14.09
N GLU A 62 -0.96 -6.31 14.07
CA GLU A 62 -2.43 -6.19 14.13
C GLU A 62 -3.10 -6.96 12.98
N GLY A 63 -2.57 -6.83 11.75
CA GLY A 63 -3.07 -7.58 10.60
C GLY A 63 -2.90 -9.10 10.77
N TYR A 64 -1.76 -9.55 11.31
CA TYR A 64 -1.54 -10.97 11.59
C TYR A 64 -2.50 -11.50 12.66
N LEU A 65 -2.67 -10.78 13.77
CA LEU A 65 -3.57 -11.16 14.85
C LEU A 65 -5.03 -11.17 14.42
N ALA A 66 -5.44 -10.19 13.62
CA ALA A 66 -6.78 -10.17 13.03
C ALA A 66 -7.03 -11.39 12.13
N TRP A 67 -6.03 -11.78 11.33
CA TRP A 67 -6.14 -12.95 10.47
C TRP A 67 -6.20 -14.27 11.26
N GLU A 68 -5.35 -14.44 12.28
CA GLU A 68 -5.40 -15.61 13.17
C GLU A 68 -6.75 -15.72 13.91
N ALA A 69 -7.32 -14.58 14.32
CA ALA A 69 -8.65 -14.54 14.93
C ALA A 69 -9.74 -14.99 13.93
N GLU A 70 -9.64 -14.58 12.66
CA GLU A 70 -10.56 -14.97 11.60
C GLU A 70 -10.46 -16.47 11.27
N VAL A 71 -9.25 -17.02 11.19
CA VAL A 71 -9.02 -18.47 11.03
C VAL A 71 -9.67 -19.25 12.16
N SER A 72 -9.40 -18.85 13.40
CA SER A 72 -9.98 -19.50 14.57
C SER A 72 -11.51 -19.39 14.61
N ALA A 73 -12.07 -18.28 14.12
CA ALA A 73 -13.52 -18.10 14.01
C ALA A 73 -14.12 -18.98 12.92
N ALA A 74 -13.50 -19.04 11.74
CA ALA A 74 -13.94 -19.86 10.63
C ALA A 74 -13.96 -21.36 11.00
N GLU A 75 -12.94 -21.85 11.71
CA GLU A 75 -12.90 -23.24 12.20
C GLU A 75 -14.02 -23.53 13.20
N ARG A 76 -14.28 -22.61 14.15
CA ARG A 76 -15.39 -22.77 15.11
C ARG A 76 -16.74 -22.77 14.43
N ASP A 77 -16.95 -21.86 13.48
CA ASP A 77 -18.17 -21.77 12.69
C ASP A 77 -18.37 -23.04 11.86
N ALA A 78 -17.29 -23.58 11.27
CA ALA A 78 -17.33 -24.81 10.50
C ALA A 78 -17.77 -26.00 11.34
N ARG A 79 -17.21 -26.15 12.54
CA ARG A 79 -17.59 -27.20 13.47
C ARG A 79 -19.04 -27.08 13.94
N ALA A 80 -19.45 -25.87 14.33
CA ALA A 80 -20.84 -25.59 14.71
C ALA A 80 -21.81 -25.84 13.54
N PHE A 81 -21.38 -25.57 12.31
CA PHE A 81 -22.15 -25.87 11.11
C PHE A 81 -22.30 -27.37 10.90
N ALA A 82 -21.21 -28.13 11.03
CA ALA A 82 -21.16 -29.57 10.80
C ALA A 82 -21.90 -30.36 11.90
N ASP A 83 -21.92 -29.86 13.14
CA ASP A 83 -22.70 -30.43 14.25
C ASP A 83 -24.22 -30.44 13.99
N ARG A 84 -24.71 -29.62 13.05
CA ARG A 84 -26.13 -29.62 12.63
C ARG A 84 -26.51 -30.82 11.77
N PHE A 85 -25.53 -31.62 11.36
CA PHE A 85 -25.70 -32.78 10.49
C PHE A 85 -25.25 -34.06 11.23
N PRO A 86 -26.01 -34.51 12.25
CA PRO A 86 -25.61 -35.63 13.10
C PRO A 86 -25.51 -36.97 12.35
N TRP A 87 -26.11 -37.09 11.17
CA TRP A 87 -26.08 -38.27 10.32
C TRP A 87 -24.80 -38.41 9.47
N LEU A 88 -23.93 -37.39 9.42
CA LEU A 88 -22.64 -37.49 8.73
C LEU A 88 -21.69 -38.40 9.49
N SER A 89 -20.96 -39.24 8.76
CA SER A 89 -19.82 -39.96 9.33
C SER A 89 -18.73 -38.99 9.78
N PRO A 90 -17.83 -39.39 10.71
CA PRO A 90 -16.75 -38.53 11.17
C PRO A 90 -15.85 -38.01 10.03
N GLY A 91 -15.59 -38.84 9.01
CA GLY A 91 -14.77 -38.44 7.86
C GLY A 91 -15.47 -37.43 6.94
N GLU A 92 -16.77 -37.59 6.71
CA GLU A 92 -17.54 -36.61 5.93
C GLU A 92 -17.72 -35.30 6.70
N ARG A 93 -17.84 -35.37 8.03
CA ARG A 93 -17.88 -34.20 8.91
C ARG A 93 -16.59 -33.40 8.83
N GLU A 94 -15.44 -34.06 8.96
CA GLU A 94 -14.13 -33.41 8.85
C GLU A 94 -13.94 -32.78 7.45
N GLY A 95 -14.33 -33.50 6.39
CA GLY A 95 -14.29 -32.96 5.02
C GLY A 95 -15.17 -31.72 4.84
N LEU A 96 -16.37 -31.71 5.42
CA LEU A 96 -17.28 -30.56 5.41
C LEU A 96 -16.69 -29.38 6.19
N GLU A 97 -16.14 -29.62 7.38
CA GLU A 97 -15.51 -28.60 8.21
C GLU A 97 -14.34 -27.92 7.46
N GLN A 98 -13.47 -28.71 6.83
CA GLN A 98 -12.35 -28.20 6.04
C GLN A 98 -12.83 -27.38 4.83
N ALA A 99 -13.80 -27.89 4.08
CA ALA A 99 -14.35 -27.20 2.91
C ALA A 99 -15.02 -25.87 3.29
N TYR A 100 -15.81 -25.87 4.38
CA TYR A 100 -16.47 -24.68 4.88
C TYR A 100 -15.47 -23.64 5.40
N THR A 101 -14.47 -24.07 6.17
CA THR A 101 -13.41 -23.18 6.65
C THR A 101 -12.68 -22.50 5.50
N ALA A 102 -12.29 -23.26 4.48
CA ALA A 102 -11.62 -22.72 3.29
C ALA A 102 -12.52 -21.74 2.52
N ASP A 103 -13.82 -21.98 2.45
CA ASP A 103 -14.77 -21.07 1.81
C ASP A 103 -14.93 -19.75 2.58
N ARG A 104 -15.08 -19.83 3.91
CA ARG A 104 -15.19 -18.66 4.78
C ARG A 104 -13.94 -17.78 4.72
N LEU A 105 -12.75 -18.39 4.74
CA LEU A 105 -11.49 -17.65 4.61
C LEU A 105 -11.35 -16.97 3.24
N ARG A 106 -11.70 -17.66 2.15
CA ARG A 106 -11.69 -17.08 0.81
C ARG A 106 -12.66 -15.89 0.69
N TYR A 107 -13.82 -16.00 1.33
CA TYR A 107 -14.76 -14.87 1.41
C TYR A 107 -14.17 -13.69 2.19
N ALA A 108 -13.55 -13.94 3.35
CA ALA A 108 -12.91 -12.92 4.17
C ALA A 108 -11.78 -12.19 3.42
N GLU A 109 -10.92 -12.93 2.71
CA GLU A 109 -9.90 -12.35 1.81
C GLU A 109 -10.54 -11.39 0.80
N GLY A 110 -11.61 -11.83 0.12
CA GLY A 110 -12.31 -11.00 -0.86
C GLY A 110 -13.01 -9.76 -0.27
N VAL A 111 -13.35 -9.76 1.01
CA VAL A 111 -13.85 -8.57 1.71
C VAL A 111 -12.72 -7.58 1.96
N VAL A 112 -11.58 -8.06 2.45
CA VAL A 112 -10.39 -7.22 2.69
C VAL A 112 -9.88 -6.61 1.39
N ASP A 113 -9.77 -7.39 0.32
CA ASP A 113 -9.30 -6.92 -0.99
C ASP A 113 -10.19 -5.79 -1.54
N ARG A 114 -11.51 -5.95 -1.46
CA ARG A 114 -12.46 -4.90 -1.87
C ARG A 114 -12.33 -3.64 -1.03
N ALA A 115 -12.11 -3.77 0.27
CA ALA A 115 -11.89 -2.62 1.15
C ALA A 115 -10.58 -1.90 0.78
N VAL A 116 -9.49 -2.64 0.54
CA VAL A 116 -8.21 -2.09 0.09
C VAL A 116 -8.36 -1.36 -1.23
N GLU A 117 -9.03 -1.97 -2.22
CA GLU A 117 -9.28 -1.35 -3.52
C GLU A 117 -10.04 -0.03 -3.36
N ARG A 118 -11.10 -0.02 -2.56
CA ARG A 118 -11.91 1.19 -2.30
C ARG A 118 -11.10 2.29 -1.63
N CYS A 119 -10.27 1.95 -0.65
CA CYS A 119 -9.36 2.88 0.00
C CYS A 119 -8.36 3.49 -0.99
N GLN A 120 -7.79 2.68 -1.90
CA GLN A 120 -6.89 3.15 -2.94
C GLN A 120 -7.59 4.08 -3.93
N GLN A 121 -8.80 3.74 -4.36
CA GLN A 121 -9.62 4.58 -5.23
C GLN A 121 -9.92 5.94 -4.57
N LEU A 122 -10.29 5.96 -3.28
CA LEU A 122 -10.48 7.19 -2.53
C LEU A 122 -9.19 8.01 -2.44
N ALA A 123 -8.08 7.39 -2.05
CA ALA A 123 -6.80 8.06 -1.94
C ALA A 123 -6.34 8.68 -3.28
N ALA A 124 -6.59 8.00 -4.40
CA ALA A 124 -6.30 8.53 -5.74
C ALA A 124 -7.12 9.79 -6.03
N ARG A 125 -8.43 9.78 -5.75
CA ARG A 125 -9.32 10.94 -5.93
C ARG A 125 -8.89 12.15 -5.11
N TYR A 126 -8.53 11.94 -3.84
CA TYR A 126 -8.04 13.03 -2.99
C TYR A 126 -6.69 13.57 -3.47
N ARG A 127 -5.76 12.69 -3.85
CA ARG A 127 -4.45 13.12 -4.39
C ARG A 127 -4.60 13.94 -5.67
N SER A 128 -5.53 13.59 -6.56
CA SER A 128 -5.79 14.40 -7.75
C SER A 128 -6.31 15.80 -7.39
N GLU A 129 -7.18 15.90 -6.39
CA GLU A 129 -7.74 17.19 -5.99
C GLU A 129 -6.71 18.06 -5.27
N CYS A 130 -5.90 17.48 -4.38
CA CYS A 130 -4.77 18.19 -3.77
C CYS A 130 -3.77 18.68 -4.83
N ARG A 131 -3.45 17.85 -5.83
CA ARG A 131 -2.55 18.27 -6.93
C ARG A 131 -3.11 19.46 -7.71
N ARG A 132 -4.41 19.48 -7.97
CA ARG A 132 -5.08 20.61 -8.65
C ARG A 132 -4.97 21.90 -7.83
N ILE A 133 -5.24 21.82 -6.53
CA ILE A 133 -5.12 22.98 -5.64
C ILE A 133 -3.66 23.45 -5.57
N CYS A 134 -2.71 22.54 -5.38
CA CYS A 134 -1.29 22.87 -5.37
C CYS A 134 -0.83 23.51 -6.69
N ALA A 135 -1.31 23.01 -7.84
CA ALA A 135 -0.97 23.59 -9.14
C ALA A 135 -1.52 25.01 -9.29
N ARG A 136 -2.73 25.29 -8.80
CA ARG A 136 -3.31 26.65 -8.77
C ARG A 136 -2.47 27.59 -7.90
N TRP A 137 -2.12 27.18 -6.68
CA TRP A 137 -1.27 27.99 -5.80
C TRP A 137 0.12 28.19 -6.39
N ALA A 138 0.72 27.16 -6.98
CA ALA A 138 2.00 27.28 -7.67
C ALA A 138 1.94 28.29 -8.83
N ALA A 139 0.86 28.26 -9.63
CA ALA A 139 0.66 29.23 -10.71
C ALA A 139 0.53 30.67 -10.20
N VAL A 140 -0.20 30.87 -9.10
CA VAL A 140 -0.32 32.19 -8.44
C VAL A 140 1.04 32.66 -7.89
N CYS A 141 1.80 31.79 -7.23
CA CYS A 141 3.14 32.16 -6.76
C CYS A 141 4.05 32.54 -7.92
N VAL A 142 4.06 31.75 -9.01
CA VAL A 142 4.85 32.05 -10.20
C VAL A 142 4.44 33.37 -10.83
N SER A 143 3.14 33.65 -10.99
CA SER A 143 2.67 34.91 -11.58
C SER A 143 3.05 36.12 -10.73
N VAL A 144 2.93 36.03 -9.40
CA VAL A 144 3.36 37.10 -8.48
C VAL A 144 4.87 37.32 -8.56
N THR A 145 5.67 36.25 -8.58
CA THR A 145 7.13 36.40 -8.72
C THR A 145 7.54 37.01 -10.06
N LEU A 146 6.86 36.66 -11.15
CA LEU A 146 7.11 37.22 -12.48
C LEU A 146 6.72 38.71 -12.52
N ALA A 147 5.57 39.06 -11.96
CA ALA A 147 5.13 40.45 -11.87
C ALA A 147 6.09 41.30 -11.02
N ALA A 148 6.53 40.78 -9.87
CA ALA A 148 7.54 41.45 -9.04
C ALA A 148 8.87 41.64 -9.77
N ALA A 149 9.34 40.62 -10.50
CA ALA A 149 10.56 40.71 -11.30
C ALA A 149 10.43 41.77 -12.42
N LEU A 150 9.31 41.80 -13.13
CA LEU A 150 9.04 42.81 -14.15
C LEU A 150 9.00 44.23 -13.55
N CYS A 151 8.32 44.41 -12.42
CA CYS A 151 8.28 45.67 -11.69
C CYS A 151 9.65 46.12 -11.17
N ALA A 152 10.59 45.20 -10.91
CA ALA A 152 11.95 45.56 -10.51
C ALA A 152 12.86 45.88 -11.71
N VAL A 153 12.72 45.14 -12.81
CA VAL A 153 13.58 45.27 -14.00
C VAL A 153 13.24 46.50 -14.83
N VAL A 154 11.96 46.82 -15.03
CA VAL A 154 11.51 47.99 -15.83
C VAL A 154 12.09 49.33 -15.32
N PRO A 155 11.97 49.67 -14.02
CA PRO A 155 12.56 50.91 -13.50
C PRO A 155 14.09 50.88 -13.40
N ALA A 156 14.72 49.69 -13.37
CA ALA A 156 16.18 49.57 -13.45
C ALA A 156 16.67 49.82 -14.89
N ALA A 157 15.95 49.31 -15.89
CA ALA A 157 16.25 49.52 -17.31
C ALA A 157 15.94 50.94 -17.80
N LEU A 158 14.99 51.64 -17.15
CA LEU A 158 14.70 53.06 -17.43
C LEU A 158 15.68 54.04 -16.74
N ARG A 159 16.49 53.56 -15.79
CA ARG A 159 17.47 54.37 -15.05
C ARG A 159 18.93 54.13 -15.47
N GLY A 160 19.20 53.12 -16.30
CA GLY A 160 20.51 52.87 -16.92
C GLY A 160 20.55 53.45 -18.32
#